data_AF-A0AAU4YVM1-F1
#
_entry.id   AF-A0AAU4YVM1-F1
#
_cell.length_a   1.000
_cell.length_b   1.000
_cell.length_c   1.000
_cell.angle_alpha   90.00
_cell.angle_beta   90.00
_cell.angle_gamma   90.00
#
_symmetry.space_group_name_H-M   'P 1'
#
loop_
_entity.id
_entity.type
_entity.pdbx_description
1 polymer ?
#
loop_
_entity_poly.entity_id
_entity_poly.type
_entity_poly.pdbx_seq_one_letter_code
_entity_poly.pdbx_strand_id
1 'polypeptide(L)'
;MAAALVEDRHVGTAYTLSGPQEVTHREQVAAIAEAIGEEVRIETATAAEARAFYHEQGGWAAANADFLFGYEDYSGVESVPSEPGDAEQAEPETAPGTLTADAVTGRPARSYTIWAHDHADDFR
;
A
#
# COMPACT_ATOMS: atom_id res chain seq x y z
N MET A 1 10.95 -20.12 5.78
CA MET A 1 11.72 -20.40 4.53
C MET A 1 10.89 -19.91 3.36
N ALA A 2 11.53 -19.31 2.36
CA ALA A 2 10.86 -18.80 1.16
C ALA A 2 10.75 -19.94 0.12
N ALA A 3 9.53 -20.31 -0.29
CA ALA A 3 9.26 -21.46 -1.18
C ALA A 3 10.04 -21.40 -2.51
N ALA A 4 10.10 -20.21 -3.12
CA ALA A 4 10.80 -19.99 -4.39
C ALA A 4 12.32 -20.25 -4.37
N LEU A 5 12.97 -20.24 -3.19
CA LEU A 5 14.40 -20.48 -3.07
C LEU A 5 14.76 -21.96 -2.86
N VAL A 6 13.77 -22.80 -2.55
CA VAL A 6 13.99 -24.20 -2.13
C VAL A 6 13.27 -25.22 -3.01
N GLU A 7 12.41 -24.76 -3.93
CA GLU A 7 11.63 -25.61 -4.83
C GLU A 7 11.79 -25.16 -6.29
N ASP A 8 12.26 -26.07 -7.15
CA ASP A 8 12.52 -25.79 -8.57
C ASP A 8 11.24 -25.42 -9.37
N ARG A 9 10.05 -25.76 -8.86
CA ARG A 9 8.77 -25.48 -9.54
C ARG A 9 8.48 -23.99 -9.75
N HIS A 10 9.24 -23.10 -9.11
CA HIS A 10 9.08 -21.66 -9.21
C HIS A 10 10.01 -21.01 -10.26
N VAL A 11 10.93 -21.78 -10.86
CA VAL A 11 11.90 -21.26 -11.84
C VAL A 11 11.17 -20.64 -13.04
N GLY A 12 11.57 -19.42 -13.40
CA GLY A 12 11.02 -18.70 -14.55
C GLY A 12 9.62 -18.12 -14.35
N THR A 13 9.05 -18.20 -13.13
CA THR A 13 7.72 -17.68 -12.84
C THR A 13 7.78 -16.35 -12.11
N ALA A 14 6.99 -15.38 -12.57
CA ALA A 14 6.70 -14.15 -11.84
C ALA A 14 5.28 -14.24 -11.23
N TYR A 15 5.16 -14.02 -9.92
CA TYR A 15 3.88 -14.03 -9.22
C TYR A 15 3.46 -12.61 -8.87
N THR A 16 2.25 -12.22 -9.28
CA THR A 16 1.55 -11.07 -8.74
C THR A 16 0.86 -11.50 -7.45
N LEU A 17 1.32 -11.00 -6.31
CA LEU A 17 0.81 -11.41 -5.00
C LEU A 17 -0.04 -10.32 -4.35
N SER A 18 -1.16 -10.73 -3.75
CA SER A 18 -2.02 -9.88 -2.91
C SER A 18 -2.29 -10.52 -1.55
N GLY A 19 -2.83 -9.71 -0.64
CA GLY A 19 -3.44 -10.21 0.59
C GLY A 19 -4.72 -11.01 0.31
N PRO A 20 -5.26 -11.72 1.31
CA PRO A 20 -6.44 -12.58 1.16
C PRO A 20 -7.74 -11.81 0.91
N GLN A 21 -7.73 -10.48 1.08
CA GLN A 21 -8.91 -9.62 1.02
C GLN A 21 -8.50 -8.27 0.43
N GLU A 22 -9.38 -7.65 -0.34
CA GLU A 22 -9.29 -6.23 -0.67
C GLU A 22 -9.65 -5.43 0.58
N VAL A 23 -8.86 -4.38 0.87
CA VAL A 23 -9.04 -3.57 2.08
C VAL A 23 -8.85 -2.10 1.73
N THR A 24 -9.90 -1.31 1.92
CA THR A 24 -9.86 0.13 1.72
C THR A 24 -8.97 0.83 2.75
N HIS A 25 -8.48 2.04 2.45
CA HIS A 25 -7.73 2.84 3.42
C HIS A 25 -8.49 3.05 4.75
N ARG A 26 -9.82 3.15 4.69
CA ARG A 26 -10.66 3.31 5.89
C ARG A 26 -10.66 2.06 6.75
N GLU A 27 -10.76 0.89 6.13
CA GLU A 27 -10.69 -0.40 6.84
C GLU A 27 -9.29 -0.67 7.39
N GLN A 28 -8.24 -0.29 6.66
CA GLN A 28 -6.86 -0.38 7.14
C GLN A 28 -6.66 0.45 8.42
N VAL A 29 -7.07 1.72 8.40
CA VAL A 29 -6.99 2.60 9.58
C VAL A 29 -7.85 2.08 10.73
N ALA A 30 -9.05 1.55 10.44
CA ALA A 30 -9.90 0.94 11.46
C ALA A 30 -9.24 -0.27 12.13
N ALA A 31 -8.57 -1.13 11.35
CA ALA A 31 -7.84 -2.28 11.90
C ALA A 31 -6.65 -1.86 12.77
N ILE A 32 -5.93 -0.80 12.40
CA ILE A 32 -4.85 -0.24 13.23
C ILE A 32 -5.43 0.34 14.52
N ALA A 33 -6.48 1.15 14.43
CA ALA A 33 -7.17 1.75 15.57
C ALA A 33 -7.64 0.68 16.58
N GLU A 34 -8.25 -0.41 16.09
CA GLU A 34 -8.65 -1.55 16.91
C GLU A 34 -7.43 -2.24 17.56
N ALA A 35 -6.34 -2.42 16.81
CA ALA A 35 -5.13 -3.09 17.30
C ALA A 35 -4.42 -2.29 18.41
N ILE A 36 -4.38 -0.96 18.32
CA ILE A 36 -3.78 -0.10 19.35
C ILE A 36 -4.75 0.23 20.49
N GLY A 37 -6.06 0.13 20.25
CA GLY A 37 -7.11 0.47 21.21
C GLY A 37 -7.41 1.97 21.31
N GLU A 38 -7.10 2.74 20.26
CA GLU A 38 -7.25 4.19 20.20
C GLU A 38 -8.05 4.63 18.97
N GLU A 39 -8.76 5.76 19.08
CA GLU A 39 -9.50 6.32 17.96
C GLU A 39 -8.55 7.03 16.98
N VAL A 40 -8.54 6.60 15.72
CA VAL A 40 -7.76 7.23 14.64
C VAL A 40 -8.72 7.85 13.63
N ARG A 41 -8.57 9.16 13.36
CA ARG A 41 -9.38 9.91 12.40
C ARG A 41 -8.67 10.02 11.06
N ILE A 42 -9.45 9.93 9.98
CA ILE A 42 -8.97 10.16 8.61
C ILE A 42 -9.44 11.54 8.18
N GLU A 43 -8.50 12.39 7.78
CA GLU A 43 -8.76 13.72 7.21
C GLU A 43 -8.24 13.75 5.77
N THR A 44 -8.98 14.43 4.89
CA THR A 44 -8.56 14.62 3.50
C THR A 44 -7.53 15.73 3.44
N ALA A 45 -6.41 15.49 2.77
CA ALA A 45 -5.44 16.50 2.40
C ALA A 45 -5.45 16.71 0.87
N THR A 46 -5.23 17.94 0.43
CA THR A 46 -4.97 18.24 -0.97
C THR A 46 -3.59 17.70 -1.39
N ALA A 47 -3.38 17.51 -2.69
CA ALA A 47 -2.08 17.10 -3.23
C ALA A 47 -0.96 18.08 -2.80
N ALA A 48 -1.27 19.39 -2.76
CA ALA A 48 -0.33 20.42 -2.34
C ALA A 48 0.06 20.31 -0.86
N GLU A 49 -0.93 20.09 0.03
CA GLU A 49 -0.69 19.92 1.47
C GLU A 49 0.13 18.65 1.76
N ALA A 50 -0.23 17.53 1.12
CA ALA A 50 0.48 16.27 1.29
C ALA A 50 1.93 16.36 0.76
N ARG A 51 2.13 17.03 -0.39
CA ARG A 51 3.46 17.31 -0.95
C ARG A 51 4.31 18.13 0.00
N ALA A 52 3.77 19.23 0.54
CA ALA A 52 4.49 20.07 1.49
C ALA A 52 4.90 19.28 2.74
N PHE A 53 3.98 18.49 3.29
CA PHE A 53 4.24 17.62 4.44
C PHE A 53 5.37 16.60 4.18
N TYR A 54 5.45 16.03 2.97
CA TYR A 54 6.52 15.08 2.62
C TYR A 54 7.88 15.77 2.46
N HIS A 55 7.91 17.01 1.93
CA HIS A 55 9.14 17.79 1.86
C HIS A 55 9.69 18.15 3.23
N GLU A 56 8.82 18.50 4.19
CA GLU A 56 9.22 18.83 5.57
C GLU A 56 9.88 17.64 6.30
N GLN A 57 9.43 16.41 6.01
CA GLN A 57 10.01 15.18 6.58
C GLN A 57 11.40 14.84 6.01
N GLY A 58 11.73 15.32 4.81
CA GLY A 58 13.00 15.01 4.15
C GLY A 58 13.10 13.57 3.64
N GLY A 59 14.33 13.14 3.30
CA GLY A 59 14.63 11.77 2.89
C GLY A 59 13.92 11.33 1.61
N TRP A 60 13.55 10.04 1.56
CA TRP A 60 12.88 9.45 0.40
C TRP A 60 11.51 10.10 0.13
N ALA A 61 10.76 10.43 1.18
CA ALA A 61 9.46 11.08 1.06
C ALA A 61 9.58 12.41 0.32
N ALA A 62 10.50 13.29 0.75
CA ALA A 62 10.74 14.56 0.10
C ALA A 62 11.24 14.41 -1.35
N ALA A 63 12.10 13.42 -1.61
CA ALA A 63 12.67 13.20 -2.94
C ALA A 63 11.66 12.68 -3.97
N ASN A 64 10.53 12.12 -3.52
CA ASN A 64 9.50 11.53 -4.40
C ASN A 64 8.15 12.24 -4.28
N ALA A 65 8.04 13.33 -3.51
CA ALA A 65 6.77 14.00 -3.26
C ALA A 65 6.13 14.54 -4.54
N ASP A 66 6.93 15.04 -5.48
CA ASP A 66 6.46 15.53 -6.78
C ASP A 66 5.78 14.42 -7.59
N PHE A 67 6.45 13.27 -7.69
CA PHE A 67 5.91 12.09 -8.37
C PHE A 67 4.67 11.52 -7.67
N LEU A 68 4.73 11.32 -6.34
CA LEU A 68 3.65 10.71 -5.56
C LEU A 68 2.34 11.49 -5.62
N PHE A 69 2.42 12.82 -5.76
CA PHE A 69 1.26 13.71 -5.78
C PHE A 69 0.98 14.32 -7.16
N GLY A 70 1.55 13.75 -8.24
CA GLY A 70 1.18 14.07 -9.62
C GLY A 70 1.72 15.41 -10.16
N TYR A 71 2.73 15.99 -9.52
CA TYR A 71 3.48 17.14 -10.02
C TYR A 71 4.60 16.73 -11.00
N GLU A 72 4.98 15.45 -10.99
CA GLU A 72 5.93 14.86 -11.92
C GLU A 72 5.39 13.50 -12.41
N ASP A 73 5.49 13.23 -13.71
CA ASP A 73 5.11 11.94 -14.28
C ASP A 73 6.23 10.89 -14.13
N TYR A 74 5.96 9.65 -14.57
CA TYR A 74 6.94 8.56 -14.47
C TYR A 74 8.24 8.80 -15.27
N SER A 75 8.21 9.69 -16.26
CA SER A 75 9.37 10.06 -17.07
C SER A 75 10.20 11.18 -16.46
N GLY A 76 9.73 11.76 -15.36
CA GLY A 76 10.37 12.85 -14.66
C GLY A 76 10.01 14.24 -15.21
N VAL A 77 8.88 14.35 -15.91
CA VAL A 77 8.41 15.59 -16.53
C VAL A 77 7.33 16.21 -15.66
N GLU A 78 7.36 17.53 -15.51
CA GLU A 78 6.35 18.30 -14.78
C GLU A 78 4.94 18.00 -15.33
N SER A 79 4.03 17.64 -14.44
CA SER A 79 2.65 17.32 -14.73
C SER A 79 1.69 18.14 -13.87
N VAL A 80 0.43 18.19 -14.30
CA VAL A 80 -0.63 18.84 -13.52
C VAL A 80 -1.25 17.79 -12.60
N PRO A 81 -1.21 17.98 -11.27
CA PRO A 81 -1.91 17.10 -10.35
C PRO A 81 -3.39 17.07 -10.69
N SER A 82 -3.96 15.88 -10.73
CA SER A 82 -5.42 15.72 -10.70
C SER A 82 -5.88 15.76 -9.24
N GLU A 83 -6.98 16.46 -8.95
CA GLU A 83 -7.50 16.48 -7.58
C GLU A 83 -7.89 15.05 -7.14
N PRO A 84 -7.80 14.72 -5.84
CA PRO A 84 -8.06 13.35 -5.36
C PRO A 84 -9.48 12.81 -5.64
N GLY A 85 -10.42 13.66 -6.09
CA GLY A 85 -11.73 13.25 -6.59
C GLY A 85 -11.81 13.03 -8.12
N ASP A 86 -10.82 13.50 -8.87
CA ASP A 86 -10.69 13.37 -10.33
C ASP A 86 -9.81 12.18 -10.73
N ALA A 87 -8.92 11.74 -9.83
CA ALA A 87 -8.33 10.42 -9.93
C ALA A 87 -9.47 9.42 -9.77
N GLU A 88 -9.84 8.74 -10.86
CA GLU A 88 -10.57 7.48 -10.77
C GLU A 88 -9.80 6.68 -9.71
N GLN A 89 -10.42 6.49 -8.53
CA GLN A 89 -9.90 5.50 -7.61
C GLN A 89 -9.95 4.26 -8.45
N ALA A 90 -8.80 3.86 -9.00
CA ALA A 90 -8.69 2.61 -9.68
C ALA A 90 -9.18 1.64 -8.62
N GLU A 91 -10.42 1.17 -8.78
CA GLU A 91 -10.87 -0.01 -8.07
C GLU A 91 -9.71 -0.97 -8.26
N PRO A 92 -9.18 -1.58 -7.19
CA PRO A 92 -8.06 -2.47 -7.34
C PRO A 92 -8.51 -3.58 -8.29
N GLU A 93 -8.31 -3.37 -9.60
CA GLU A 93 -8.60 -4.36 -10.60
C GLU A 93 -7.62 -5.44 -10.21
N THR A 94 -8.15 -6.50 -9.63
CA THR A 94 -7.35 -7.65 -9.24
C THR A 94 -6.74 -8.11 -10.55
N ALA A 95 -5.49 -7.72 -10.78
CA ALA A 95 -4.87 -7.84 -12.08
C ALA A 95 -4.98 -9.30 -12.51
N PRO A 96 -5.32 -9.61 -13.78
CA PRO A 96 -5.45 -10.98 -14.22
C PRO A 96 -4.21 -11.78 -13.82
N GLY A 97 -4.40 -12.84 -13.02
CA GLY A 97 -3.29 -13.64 -12.49
C GLY A 97 -2.77 -13.23 -11.09
N THR A 98 -3.47 -12.33 -10.38
CA THR A 98 -3.19 -12.06 -8.96
C THR A 98 -3.52 -13.28 -8.10
N LEU A 99 -2.59 -13.64 -7.22
CA LEU A 99 -2.71 -14.79 -6.33
C LEU A 99 -2.49 -14.36 -4.89
N THR A 100 -3.09 -15.11 -3.97
CA THR A 100 -2.77 -15.02 -2.54
C THR A 100 -1.57 -15.93 -2.23
N ALA A 101 -0.83 -15.60 -1.16
CA ALA A 101 0.41 -16.31 -0.82
C ALA A 101 0.21 -17.81 -0.51
N ASP A 102 -1.00 -18.25 -0.17
CA ASP A 102 -1.32 -19.66 0.07
C ASP A 102 -1.21 -20.52 -1.20
N ALA A 103 -1.49 -19.95 -2.38
CA ALA A 103 -1.32 -20.64 -3.66
C ALA A 103 0.13 -21.08 -3.92
N VAL A 104 1.11 -20.33 -3.37
CA VAL A 104 2.54 -20.61 -3.51
C VAL A 104 3.07 -21.38 -2.30
N THR A 105 2.70 -20.95 -1.09
CA THR A 105 3.31 -21.41 0.17
C THR A 105 2.58 -22.57 0.85
N GLY A 106 1.35 -22.88 0.43
CA GLY A 106 0.48 -23.87 1.08
C GLY A 106 0.01 -23.47 2.49
N ARG A 107 0.24 -22.22 2.90
CA ARG A 107 -0.16 -21.67 4.21
C ARG A 107 -1.09 -20.50 3.99
N PRO A 108 -2.17 -20.34 4.78
CA PRO A 108 -3.08 -19.21 4.64
C PRO A 108 -2.34 -17.87 4.59
N ALA A 109 -2.70 -17.03 3.62
CA ALA A 109 -2.22 -15.66 3.58
C ALA A 109 -2.70 -14.89 4.81
N ARG A 110 -1.84 -14.01 5.35
CA ARG A 110 -2.19 -13.17 6.51
C ARG A 110 -3.10 -12.03 6.08
N SER A 111 -4.16 -11.78 6.84
CA SER A 111 -5.01 -10.61 6.65
C SER A 111 -4.36 -9.34 7.19
N TYR A 112 -4.89 -8.18 6.78
CA TYR A 112 -4.43 -6.89 7.29
C TYR A 112 -4.68 -6.74 8.81
N THR A 113 -5.77 -7.29 9.33
CA THR A 113 -6.06 -7.28 10.79
C THR A 113 -5.00 -8.02 11.59
N ILE A 114 -4.51 -9.17 11.11
CA ILE A 114 -3.42 -9.90 11.78
C ILE A 114 -2.15 -9.05 11.74
N TRP A 115 -1.83 -8.47 10.59
CA TRP A 115 -0.68 -7.57 10.46
C TRP A 115 -0.77 -6.37 11.41
N ALA A 116 -1.93 -5.72 11.51
CA ALA A 116 -2.15 -4.57 12.39
C ALA A 116 -1.92 -4.93 13.86
N HIS A 117 -2.39 -6.12 14.29
CA HIS A 117 -2.12 -6.62 15.65
C HIS A 117 -0.64 -6.95 15.87
N ASP A 118 0.00 -7.63 14.93
CA ASP A 118 1.42 -8.00 15.01
C ASP A 118 2.34 -6.75 15.07
N HIS A 119 1.89 -5.64 14.49
CA HIS A 119 2.62 -4.36 14.39
C HIS A 119 2.06 -3.24 15.28
N ALA A 120 1.19 -3.54 16.25
CA ALA A 120 0.53 -2.51 17.05
C ALA A 120 1.52 -1.58 17.78
N ASP A 121 2.68 -2.11 18.19
CA ASP A 121 3.72 -1.34 18.88
C ASP A 121 4.45 -0.32 17.99
N ASP A 122 4.35 -0.44 16.67
CA ASP A 122 4.92 0.55 15.73
C ASP A 122 4.08 1.85 15.70
N PHE A 123 2.87 1.83 16.26
CA PHE A 123 1.89 2.92 16.23
C PHE A 123 1.55 3.51 17.61
N ARG A 124 2.18 3.00 18.68
CA ARG A 124 2.07 3.54 20.05
C ARG A 124 3.17 4.53 20.35
#